data_AF-A0A0D0BPE4-F1
#
_entry.id   AF-A0A0D0BPE4-F1
#
_cell.length_a   1.000
_cell.length_b   1.000
_cell.length_c   1.000
_cell.angle_alpha   90.00
_cell.angle_beta   90.00
_cell.angle_gamma   90.00
#
_symmetry.space_group_name_H-M   'P 1'
#
loop_
_entity.id
_entity.type
_entity.pdbx_description
1 polymer ?
#
loop_
_entity_poly.entity_id
_entity_poly.type
_entity_poly.pdbx_seq_one_letter_code
_entity_poly.pdbx_strand_id
1 'polypeptide(L)'
;MLYHDKRFQTDMAFPFVAFSHEQIKAGTTQAFILASSKNFENISTQLLSADKLVLQDLAMRMAGGEFVKPSTESEQLCFTLLCDLDLASSKTKGSVSSKCSMQHKIWSLVTHIGGPTWYFTLAPCDFKHPLCIYYADTRQQFDVPLRSDQERQKLLSQNPAAAAQFFHFMVSLFLDIVIGSVHKPGLFGPTAAYYCTVEQ
;
A
#
# COMPACT_ATOMS: atom_id res chain seq x y z
N MET A 1 -20.44 2.89 6.85
CA MET A 1 -21.40 1.91 6.30
C MET A 1 -21.53 0.78 7.28
N LEU A 2 -22.67 0.67 7.96
CA LEU A 2 -22.95 -0.37 8.94
C LEU A 2 -24.02 -1.27 8.34
N TYR A 3 -23.60 -2.32 7.65
CA TYR A 3 -24.53 -3.32 7.16
C TYR A 3 -25.07 -4.09 8.37
N HIS A 4 -26.40 -4.32 8.39
CA HIS A 4 -27.05 -5.13 9.43
C HIS A 4 -26.55 -6.58 9.44
N ASP A 5 -26.06 -7.06 8.29
CA ASP A 5 -25.56 -8.40 8.10
C ASP A 5 -24.03 -8.46 8.23
N LYS A 6 -23.54 -9.19 9.24
CA LYS A 6 -22.11 -9.37 9.52
C LYS A 6 -21.53 -10.65 8.92
N ARG A 7 -22.30 -11.45 8.16
CA ARG A 7 -21.84 -12.75 7.64
C ARG A 7 -20.52 -12.67 6.90
N PHE A 8 -20.35 -11.67 6.03
CA PHE A 8 -19.08 -11.44 5.30
C PHE A 8 -17.95 -10.89 6.17
N GLN A 9 -18.29 -10.16 7.24
CA GLN A 9 -17.32 -9.58 8.18
C GLN A 9 -16.71 -10.65 9.10
N THR A 10 -17.48 -11.68 9.45
CA THR A 10 -17.07 -12.78 10.34
C THR A 10 -16.55 -14.02 9.60
N ASP A 11 -16.70 -14.06 8.28
CA ASP A 11 -16.15 -15.14 7.46
C ASP A 11 -14.61 -14.99 7.40
N MET A 12 -13.88 -16.01 7.87
CA MET A 12 -12.41 -15.95 7.91
C MET A 12 -11.76 -15.97 6.53
N ALA A 13 -12.40 -16.59 5.53
CA ALA A 13 -11.88 -16.71 4.18
C ALA A 13 -12.20 -15.49 3.32
N PHE A 14 -13.33 -14.82 3.58
CA PHE A 14 -13.81 -13.73 2.75
C PHE A 14 -12.81 -12.56 2.60
N PRO A 15 -12.20 -11.99 3.66
CA PRO A 15 -11.20 -10.93 3.51
C PRO A 15 -10.00 -11.34 2.66
N PHE A 16 -9.53 -12.58 2.83
CA PHE A 16 -8.42 -13.14 2.06
C PHE A 16 -8.81 -13.28 0.59
N VAL A 17 -9.94 -13.94 0.29
CA VAL A 17 -10.43 -14.15 -1.08
C VAL A 17 -10.72 -12.82 -1.77
N ALA A 18 -11.34 -11.87 -1.08
CA ALA A 18 -11.62 -10.54 -1.61
C ALA A 18 -10.33 -9.78 -1.96
N PHE A 19 -9.33 -9.83 -1.07
CA PHE A 19 -8.02 -9.23 -1.33
C PHE A 19 -7.30 -9.91 -2.48
N SER A 20 -7.26 -11.25 -2.52
CA SER A 20 -6.66 -12.00 -3.63
C SER A 20 -7.34 -11.68 -4.95
N HIS A 21 -8.67 -11.58 -4.97
CA HIS A 21 -9.42 -11.23 -6.16
C HIS A 21 -9.13 -9.79 -6.61
N GLU A 22 -9.00 -8.83 -5.68
CA GLU A 22 -8.56 -7.47 -5.99
C GLU A 22 -7.16 -7.46 -6.64
N GLN A 23 -6.20 -8.22 -6.08
CA GLN A 23 -4.85 -8.34 -6.60
C GLN A 23 -4.82 -8.98 -8.00
N ILE A 24 -5.55 -10.09 -8.20
CA ILE A 24 -5.68 -10.75 -9.50
C ILE A 24 -6.29 -9.78 -10.50
N LYS A 25 -7.39 -9.12 -10.15
CA LYS A 25 -8.06 -8.15 -11.04
C LYS A 25 -7.12 -7.00 -11.41
N ALA A 26 -6.37 -6.46 -10.46
CA ALA A 26 -5.40 -5.40 -10.71
C ALA A 26 -4.29 -5.88 -11.66
N GLY A 27 -3.75 -7.09 -11.42
CA GLY A 27 -2.75 -7.72 -12.28
C GLY A 27 -3.25 -7.99 -13.70
N THR A 28 -4.43 -8.59 -13.85
CA THR A 28 -5.02 -8.89 -15.16
C THR A 28 -5.34 -7.61 -15.94
N THR A 29 -5.89 -6.59 -15.28
CA THR A 29 -6.17 -5.29 -15.93
C THR A 29 -4.88 -4.65 -16.45
N GLN A 30 -3.80 -4.74 -15.68
CA GLN A 30 -2.51 -4.21 -16.07
C GLN A 30 -1.91 -4.99 -17.24
N ALA A 31 -1.92 -6.32 -17.18
CA ALA A 31 -1.47 -7.19 -18.27
C ALA A 31 -2.26 -6.90 -19.57
N PHE A 32 -3.57 -6.68 -19.46
CA PHE A 32 -4.40 -6.30 -20.61
C PHE A 32 -3.99 -4.94 -21.20
N ILE A 33 -3.81 -3.91 -20.36
CA ILE A 33 -3.35 -2.58 -20.83
C ILE A 33 -2.00 -2.70 -21.55
N LEU A 34 -1.09 -3.49 -21.01
CA LEU A 34 0.23 -3.74 -21.60
C LEU A 34 0.14 -4.47 -22.93
N ALA A 35 -0.65 -5.54 -23.00
CA ALA A 35 -0.91 -6.29 -24.23
C ALA A 35 -1.59 -5.43 -25.30
N SER A 36 -2.44 -4.49 -24.89
CA SER A 36 -3.10 -3.53 -25.79
C SER A 36 -2.25 -2.31 -26.17
N SER A 37 -1.06 -2.17 -25.58
CA SER A 37 -0.19 -1.04 -25.85
C SER A 37 0.47 -1.16 -27.21
N LYS A 38 0.69 -0.03 -27.89
CA LYS A 38 1.40 0.00 -29.18
C LYS A 38 2.85 -0.52 -29.09
N ASN A 39 3.40 -0.58 -27.88
CA ASN A 39 4.75 -1.04 -27.63
C ASN A 39 4.81 -2.55 -27.35
N PHE A 40 3.68 -3.27 -27.26
CA PHE A 40 3.66 -4.69 -26.91
C PHE A 40 4.47 -5.54 -27.89
N GLU A 41 4.31 -5.33 -29.19
CA GLU A 41 5.09 -6.07 -30.21
C GLU A 41 6.58 -5.79 -30.05
N ASN A 42 6.97 -4.53 -29.83
CA ASN A 42 8.36 -4.14 -29.63
C ASN A 42 8.94 -4.82 -28.37
N ILE A 43 8.24 -4.73 -27.23
CA ILE A 43 8.66 -5.39 -25.97
C ILE A 43 8.75 -6.90 -26.15
N SER A 44 7.77 -7.54 -26.82
CA SER A 44 7.79 -8.97 -27.08
C SER A 44 8.97 -9.38 -27.97
N THR A 45 9.26 -8.61 -29.02
CA THR A 45 10.41 -8.89 -29.89
C THR A 45 11.73 -8.71 -29.15
N GLN A 46 11.87 -7.64 -28.35
CA GLN A 46 13.05 -7.41 -27.52
C GLN A 46 13.25 -8.52 -26.49
N LEU A 47 12.17 -9.02 -25.89
CA LEU A 47 12.22 -10.11 -24.91
C LEU A 47 12.62 -11.44 -25.54
N LEU A 48 12.22 -11.68 -26.79
CA LEU A 48 12.64 -12.86 -27.55
C LEU A 48 14.07 -12.74 -28.09
N SER A 49 14.55 -11.52 -28.38
CA SER A 49 15.90 -11.26 -28.87
C SER A 49 16.93 -11.05 -27.78
N ALA A 50 16.51 -10.84 -26.53
CA ALA A 50 17.42 -10.56 -25.42
C ALA A 50 18.31 -11.78 -25.10
N ASP A 51 19.60 -11.51 -24.87
CA ASP A 51 20.54 -12.54 -24.47
C ASP A 51 20.30 -12.92 -23.00
N LYS A 52 19.84 -14.16 -22.80
CA LYS A 52 19.51 -14.71 -21.48
C LYS A 52 20.72 -14.77 -20.55
N LEU A 53 21.93 -14.95 -21.09
CA LEU A 53 23.16 -15.02 -20.28
C LEU A 53 23.51 -13.63 -19.72
N VAL A 54 23.38 -12.59 -20.54
CA VAL A 54 23.60 -11.19 -20.12
C VAL A 54 22.55 -10.79 -19.09
N LEU A 55 21.27 -11.15 -19.30
CA LEU A 55 20.20 -10.85 -18.35
C LEU A 55 20.43 -11.55 -17.00
N GLN A 56 20.92 -12.80 -17.02
CA GLN A 56 21.21 -13.57 -15.81
C GLN A 56 22.41 -13.00 -15.05
N ASP A 57 23.48 -12.57 -15.74
CA ASP A 57 24.63 -11.90 -15.14
C ASP A 57 24.22 -10.57 -14.47
N LEU A 58 23.46 -9.74 -15.19
CA LEU A 58 22.89 -8.50 -14.67
C LEU A 58 22.04 -8.74 -13.42
N ALA A 59 21.15 -9.75 -13.45
CA ALA A 59 20.32 -10.09 -12.31
C ALA A 59 21.14 -10.53 -11.08
N MET A 60 22.21 -11.31 -11.28
CA MET A 60 23.09 -11.72 -10.17
C MET A 60 23.85 -10.53 -9.57
N ARG A 61 24.36 -9.62 -10.40
CA ARG A 61 25.07 -8.41 -9.94
C ARG A 61 24.15 -7.46 -9.19
N MET A 62 22.94 -7.25 -9.70
CA MET A 62 21.92 -6.44 -9.03
C MET A 62 21.45 -7.07 -7.71
N ALA A 63 21.29 -8.40 -7.66
CA ALA A 63 20.95 -9.11 -6.43
C ALA A 63 22.07 -9.04 -5.37
N GLY A 64 23.33 -8.97 -5.80
CA GLY A 64 24.49 -8.73 -4.96
C GLY A 64 24.61 -7.30 -4.41
N GLY A 65 23.71 -6.40 -4.80
CA GLY A 65 23.70 -4.99 -4.36
C GLY A 65 24.67 -4.08 -5.12
N GLU A 66 25.22 -4.53 -6.25
CA GLU A 66 26.07 -3.71 -7.10
C GLU A 66 25.24 -2.63 -7.82
N PHE A 67 25.76 -1.40 -7.88
CA PHE A 67 25.17 -0.37 -8.74
C PHE A 67 25.58 -0.64 -10.20
N VAL A 68 24.78 -1.42 -10.91
CA VAL A 68 25.07 -1.84 -12.28
C VAL A 68 24.75 -0.71 -13.26
N LYS A 69 25.78 -0.20 -13.95
CA LYS A 69 25.62 0.68 -15.12
C LYS A 69 25.83 -0.16 -16.40
N PRO A 70 24.85 -0.19 -17.32
CA PRO A 70 25.02 -0.92 -18.57
C PRO A 70 26.12 -0.28 -19.41
N SER A 71 27.12 -1.07 -19.80
CA SER A 71 28.30 -0.62 -20.53
C SER A 71 28.29 -1.11 -21.98
N THR A 72 27.67 -2.26 -22.23
CA THR A 72 27.53 -2.87 -23.57
C THR A 72 26.14 -2.63 -24.17
N GLU A 73 26.02 -2.65 -25.50
CA GLU A 73 24.72 -2.50 -26.17
C GLU A 73 23.72 -3.60 -25.74
N SER A 74 24.19 -4.84 -25.53
CA SER A 74 23.37 -5.94 -25.04
C SER A 74 22.86 -5.70 -23.60
N GLU A 75 23.70 -5.16 -22.73
CA GLU A 75 23.28 -4.77 -21.37
C GLU A 75 22.29 -3.60 -21.41
N GLN A 76 22.48 -2.61 -22.30
CA GLN A 76 21.56 -1.47 -22.46
C GLN A 76 20.18 -1.93 -22.93
N LEU A 77 20.11 -2.88 -23.87
CA LEU A 77 18.86 -3.50 -24.30
C LEU A 77 18.18 -4.24 -23.15
N CYS A 78 18.92 -5.03 -22.37
CA CYS A 78 18.38 -5.71 -21.20
C CYS A 78 17.87 -4.73 -20.13
N PHE A 79 18.59 -3.63 -19.89
CA PHE A 79 18.17 -2.58 -18.97
C PHE A 79 16.90 -1.87 -19.43
N THR A 80 16.82 -1.55 -20.73
CA THR A 80 15.62 -0.94 -21.32
C THR A 80 14.42 -1.85 -21.15
N LEU A 81 14.59 -3.14 -21.44
CA LEU A 81 13.56 -4.15 -21.24
C LEU A 81 13.14 -4.27 -19.76
N LEU A 82 14.09 -4.25 -18.82
CA LEU A 82 13.79 -4.25 -17.39
C LEU A 82 13.01 -2.99 -16.98
N CYS A 83 13.38 -1.81 -17.49
CA CYS A 83 12.64 -0.57 -17.24
C CYS A 83 11.22 -0.61 -17.83
N ASP A 84 11.05 -1.15 -19.04
CA ASP A 84 9.74 -1.31 -19.66
C ASP A 84 8.85 -2.30 -18.89
N LEU A 85 9.44 -3.38 -18.37
CA LEU A 85 8.77 -4.35 -17.49
C LEU A 85 8.44 -3.74 -16.11
N ASP A 86 9.31 -2.90 -15.55
CA ASP A 86 9.06 -2.21 -14.27
C ASP A 86 7.98 -1.13 -14.40
N LEU A 87 7.94 -0.42 -15.53
CA LEU A 87 6.84 0.49 -15.88
C LEU A 87 5.53 -0.29 -15.97
N ALA A 88 5.59 -1.50 -16.54
CA ALA A 88 4.51 -2.47 -16.58
C ALA A 88 4.05 -2.94 -15.20
N SER A 89 4.97 -3.15 -14.25
CA SER A 89 4.67 -3.69 -12.91
C SER A 89 4.21 -2.63 -11.89
N SER A 90 4.41 -1.34 -12.22
CA SER A 90 4.25 -0.17 -11.35
C SER A 90 2.89 -0.01 -10.65
N LYS A 91 1.81 -0.62 -11.17
CA LYS A 91 0.45 -0.50 -10.60
C LYS A 91 0.05 -1.63 -9.64
N THR A 92 0.92 -2.59 -9.39
CA THR A 92 0.69 -3.56 -8.31
C THR A 92 0.93 -2.86 -6.96
N LYS A 93 -0.10 -2.83 -6.11
CA LYS A 93 -0.01 -2.22 -4.77
C LYS A 93 1.08 -2.94 -3.96
N GLY A 94 1.97 -2.17 -3.33
CA GLY A 94 3.09 -2.71 -2.54
C GLY A 94 4.39 -3.02 -3.29
N SER A 95 4.40 -2.86 -4.63
CA SER A 95 5.64 -3.01 -5.42
C SER A 95 6.70 -1.96 -5.08
N VAL A 96 7.96 -2.27 -5.41
CA VAL A 96 9.09 -1.32 -5.30
C VAL A 96 8.80 -0.03 -6.06
N SER A 97 8.22 -0.14 -7.25
CA SER A 97 7.82 0.98 -8.09
C SER A 97 6.72 1.84 -7.43
N SER A 98 5.73 1.22 -6.77
CA SER A 98 4.73 1.96 -5.97
C SER A 98 5.37 2.74 -4.83
N LYS A 99 6.36 2.16 -4.12
CA LYS A 99 7.08 2.86 -3.03
C LYS A 99 7.89 4.04 -3.56
N CYS A 100 8.62 3.84 -4.66
CA CYS A 100 9.37 4.90 -5.34
C CYS A 100 8.45 6.06 -5.79
N SER A 101 7.29 5.74 -6.38
CA SER A 101 6.29 6.74 -6.77
C SER A 101 5.77 7.55 -5.58
N MET A 102 5.52 6.91 -4.43
CA MET A 102 5.11 7.62 -3.21
C MET A 102 6.20 8.56 -2.69
N GLN A 103 7.46 8.14 -2.74
CA GLN A 103 8.59 9.02 -2.38
C GLN A 103 8.68 10.23 -3.31
N HIS A 104 8.60 10.03 -4.63
CA HIS A 104 8.60 11.15 -5.59
C HIS A 104 7.47 12.15 -5.35
N LYS A 105 6.27 11.68 -4.95
CA LYS A 105 5.16 12.56 -4.57
C LYS A 105 5.48 13.41 -3.34
N ILE A 106 6.09 12.81 -2.32
CA ILE A 106 6.52 13.53 -1.11
C ILE A 106 7.54 14.60 -1.48
N TRP A 107 8.58 14.24 -2.24
CA TRP A 107 9.60 15.20 -2.69
C TRP A 107 9.00 16.35 -3.49
N SER A 108 8.14 16.04 -4.46
CA SER A 108 7.45 17.07 -5.25
C SER A 108 6.63 18.01 -4.39
N LEU A 109 5.92 17.49 -3.37
CA LEU A 109 5.12 18.29 -2.45
C LEU A 109 6.00 19.20 -1.58
N VAL A 110 7.08 18.67 -1.02
CA VAL A 110 8.01 19.42 -0.17
C VAL A 110 8.70 20.52 -0.97
N THR A 111 9.11 20.25 -2.21
CA THR A 111 9.71 21.27 -3.09
C THR A 111 8.70 22.34 -3.48
N HIS A 112 7.42 21.99 -3.68
CA HIS A 112 6.39 22.94 -4.08
C HIS A 112 5.92 23.85 -2.93
N ILE A 113 5.70 23.29 -1.74
CA ILE A 113 5.19 24.02 -0.57
C ILE A 113 6.31 24.70 0.23
N GLY A 114 7.49 24.08 0.32
CA GLY A 114 8.59 24.54 1.17
C GLY A 114 8.44 24.09 2.63
N GLY A 115 9.15 24.77 3.54
CA GLY A 115 9.15 24.46 4.97
C GLY A 115 8.19 25.32 5.81
N PRO A 116 7.94 24.96 7.08
CA PRO A 116 8.39 23.74 7.79
C PRO A 116 7.52 22.51 7.47
N THR A 117 8.14 21.33 7.43
CA THR A 117 7.46 20.03 7.18
C THR A 117 7.51 19.16 8.43
N TRP A 118 6.40 18.51 8.76
CA TRP A 118 6.30 17.54 9.86
C TRP A 118 6.12 16.13 9.30
N TYR A 119 6.78 15.15 9.91
CA TYR A 119 6.66 13.73 9.58
C TYR A 119 6.06 12.97 10.77
N PHE A 120 5.00 12.20 10.52
CA PHE A 120 4.32 11.40 11.54
C PHE A 120 4.20 9.94 11.08
N THR A 121 4.53 9.02 11.99
CA THR A 121 4.23 7.60 11.83
C THR A 121 3.17 7.21 12.86
N LEU A 122 2.02 6.72 12.39
CA LEU A 122 0.92 6.25 13.25
C LEU A 122 0.74 4.75 13.09
N ALA A 123 0.90 4.00 14.18
CA ALA A 123 0.64 2.56 14.24
C ALA A 123 -0.34 2.29 15.40
N PRO A 124 -1.66 2.43 15.18
CA PRO A 124 -2.64 2.26 16.24
C PRO A 124 -2.71 0.78 16.64
N CYS A 125 -2.50 0.49 17.92
CA CYS A 125 -2.54 -0.88 18.44
C CYS A 125 -3.99 -1.33 18.65
N ASP A 126 -4.52 -2.08 17.69
CA ASP A 126 -5.89 -2.56 17.63
C ASP A 126 -6.25 -3.51 18.79
N PHE A 127 -5.43 -4.51 19.11
CA PHE A 127 -5.76 -5.51 20.15
C PHE A 127 -5.66 -5.00 21.59
N LYS A 128 -5.01 -3.86 21.82
CA LYS A 128 -4.94 -3.25 23.16
C LYS A 128 -5.97 -2.14 23.36
N HIS A 129 -6.57 -1.63 22.30
CA HIS A 129 -7.43 -0.44 22.39
C HIS A 129 -8.90 -0.80 22.69
N PRO A 130 -9.51 -0.26 23.77
CA PRO A 130 -10.89 -0.56 24.15
C PRO A 130 -11.93 -0.32 23.04
N LEU A 131 -11.80 0.78 22.29
CA LEU A 131 -12.68 1.06 21.14
C LEU A 131 -12.64 -0.01 20.05
N CYS A 132 -11.46 -0.59 19.79
CA CYS A 132 -11.33 -1.64 18.79
C CYS A 132 -12.03 -2.93 19.26
N ILE A 133 -11.84 -3.29 20.54
CA ILE A 133 -12.53 -4.41 21.17
C ILE A 133 -14.05 -4.20 21.10
N TYR A 134 -14.52 -2.99 21.39
CA TYR A 134 -15.94 -2.63 21.29
C TYR A 134 -16.49 -2.80 19.87
N TYR A 135 -15.73 -2.42 18.84
CA TYR A 135 -16.15 -2.64 17.45
C TYR A 135 -16.15 -4.11 17.04
N ALA A 136 -15.24 -4.92 17.59
CA ALA A 136 -15.14 -6.34 17.33
C ALA A 136 -16.28 -7.14 17.98
N ASP A 137 -16.71 -6.70 19.16
CA ASP A 137 -17.73 -7.35 19.97
C ASP A 137 -19.17 -7.17 19.42
N THR A 138 -20.11 -7.95 19.96
CA THR A 138 -21.52 -8.00 19.55
C THR A 138 -22.36 -6.77 19.95
N ARG A 139 -21.70 -5.67 20.38
CA ARG A 139 -22.32 -4.36 20.72
C ARG A 139 -23.38 -4.39 21.82
N GLN A 140 -23.36 -5.39 22.72
CA GLN A 140 -24.25 -5.41 23.88
C GLN A 140 -23.61 -4.64 25.04
N GLN A 141 -24.05 -3.37 25.19
CA GLN A 141 -23.59 -2.39 26.21
C GLN A 141 -22.09 -2.05 26.14
N PHE A 142 -21.75 -0.80 26.49
CA PHE A 142 -20.35 -0.38 26.66
C PHE A 142 -19.89 -0.84 28.04
N ASP A 143 -19.85 -2.15 28.23
CA ASP A 143 -19.06 -2.76 29.28
C ASP A 143 -17.80 -3.25 28.59
N VAL A 144 -16.62 -2.74 28.96
CA VAL A 144 -15.35 -3.22 28.40
C VAL A 144 -14.91 -4.32 29.35
N PRO A 145 -15.24 -5.60 29.12
CA PRO A 145 -14.83 -6.63 30.04
C PRO A 145 -13.31 -6.67 29.96
N LEU A 146 -12.63 -6.79 31.10
CA LEU A 146 -11.20 -7.01 31.17
C LEU A 146 -10.90 -8.41 30.60
N ARG A 147 -10.87 -8.49 29.27
CA ARG A 147 -10.57 -9.72 28.52
C ARG A 147 -9.07 -9.97 28.54
N SER A 148 -8.72 -11.25 28.61
CA SER A 148 -7.32 -11.67 28.48
C SER A 148 -6.77 -11.32 27.09
N ASP A 149 -5.44 -11.22 26.98
CA ASP A 149 -4.75 -10.94 25.71
C ASP A 149 -5.16 -11.91 24.59
N GLN A 150 -5.31 -13.19 24.94
CA GLN A 150 -5.71 -14.24 24.00
C GLN A 150 -7.13 -14.04 23.47
N GLU A 151 -8.08 -13.68 24.34
CA GLU A 151 -9.46 -13.42 23.93
C GLU A 151 -9.56 -12.19 23.03
N ARG A 152 -8.79 -11.14 23.32
CA ARG A 152 -8.75 -9.92 22.51
C ARG A 152 -8.23 -10.20 21.11
N GLN A 153 -7.13 -10.95 21.00
CA GLN A 153 -6.59 -11.37 19.70
C GLN A 153 -7.60 -12.24 18.95
N LYS A 154 -8.23 -13.21 19.62
CA LYS A 154 -9.24 -14.08 19.02
C LYS A 154 -10.43 -13.29 18.46
N LEU A 155 -10.94 -12.30 19.20
CA LEU A 155 -12.04 -11.45 18.76
C LEU A 155 -11.70 -10.65 17.51
N LEU A 156 -10.48 -10.11 17.43
CA LEU A 156 -10.03 -9.38 16.25
C LEU A 156 -9.80 -10.28 15.04
N SER A 157 -9.21 -11.46 15.26
CA SER A 157 -9.05 -12.46 14.18
C SER A 157 -10.38 -12.93 13.62
N GLN A 158 -11.42 -13.02 14.46
CA GLN A 158 -12.77 -13.38 14.03
C GLN A 158 -13.53 -12.24 13.35
N ASN A 159 -13.05 -11.01 13.49
CA ASN A 159 -13.73 -9.83 12.98
C ASN A 159 -12.71 -8.76 12.51
N PRO A 160 -12.00 -9.01 11.39
CA PRO A 160 -10.98 -8.08 10.89
C PRO A 160 -11.57 -6.74 10.42
N ALA A 161 -12.85 -6.70 10.04
CA ALA A 161 -13.47 -5.43 9.67
C ALA A 161 -13.64 -4.47 10.86
N ALA A 162 -13.68 -4.98 12.09
CA ALA A 162 -13.64 -4.14 13.28
C ALA A 162 -12.27 -3.46 13.45
N ALA A 163 -11.18 -4.17 13.18
CA ALA A 163 -9.84 -3.59 13.16
C ALA A 163 -9.72 -2.49 12.10
N ALA A 164 -10.27 -2.72 10.91
CA ALA A 164 -10.32 -1.70 9.84
C ALA A 164 -11.16 -0.47 10.22
N GLN A 165 -12.30 -0.66 10.89
CA GLN A 165 -13.13 0.44 11.40
C GLN A 165 -12.39 1.26 12.46
N PHE A 166 -11.71 0.58 13.39
CA PHE A 166 -10.89 1.24 14.39
C PHE A 166 -9.74 2.03 13.76
N PHE A 167 -9.02 1.43 12.81
CA PHE A 167 -7.95 2.12 12.07
C PHE A 167 -8.47 3.40 11.39
N HIS A 168 -9.59 3.29 10.65
CA HIS A 168 -10.22 4.43 9.99
C HIS A 168 -10.63 5.52 10.99
N PHE A 169 -11.19 5.13 12.13
CA PHE A 169 -11.55 6.06 13.21
C PHE A 169 -10.33 6.79 13.75
N MET A 170 -9.25 6.07 14.08
CA MET A 170 -8.02 6.65 14.60
C MET A 170 -7.35 7.61 13.61
N VAL A 171 -7.28 7.22 12.33
CA VAL A 171 -6.72 8.08 11.27
C VAL A 171 -7.58 9.32 11.08
N SER A 172 -8.90 9.18 11.02
CA SER A 172 -9.81 10.32 10.85
C SER A 172 -9.69 11.32 12.00
N LEU A 173 -9.58 10.82 13.23
CA LEU A 173 -9.39 11.64 14.42
C LEU A 173 -8.03 12.33 14.43
N PHE A 174 -6.96 11.65 13.97
CA PHE A 174 -5.66 12.26 13.78
C PHE A 174 -5.72 13.40 12.74
N LEU A 175 -6.38 13.18 11.60
CA LEU A 175 -6.55 14.21 10.56
C LEU A 175 -7.32 15.41 11.11
N ASP A 176 -8.41 15.22 11.84
CA ASP A 176 -9.21 16.35 12.36
C ASP A 176 -8.50 17.13 13.49
N ILE A 177 -7.82 16.44 14.40
CA ILE A 177 -7.19 17.09 15.57
C ILE A 177 -5.81 17.64 15.25
N VAL A 178 -4.97 16.84 14.59
CA VAL A 178 -3.54 17.16 14.40
C VAL A 178 -3.33 17.99 13.14
N ILE A 179 -3.94 17.58 12.02
CA ILE A 179 -3.81 18.30 10.74
C ILE A 179 -4.80 19.46 10.66
N GLY A 180 -6.03 19.23 11.13
CA GLY A 180 -7.12 20.20 11.05
C GLY A 180 -7.77 20.26 9.67
N SER A 181 -8.74 21.16 9.55
CA SER A 181 -9.46 21.47 8.31
C SER A 181 -9.28 22.94 7.95
N VAL A 182 -9.76 23.33 6.77
CA VAL A 182 -9.76 24.73 6.31
C VAL A 182 -10.45 25.66 7.32
N HIS A 183 -11.46 25.16 8.03
CA HIS A 183 -12.25 25.94 8.99
C HIS A 183 -11.75 25.84 10.44
N LYS A 184 -10.94 24.82 10.75
CA LYS A 184 -10.46 24.55 12.11
C LYS A 184 -8.97 24.20 12.04
N PRO A 185 -8.06 25.10 12.46
CA PRO A 185 -6.63 24.81 12.44
C PRO A 185 -6.32 23.59 13.30
N GLY A 186 -5.36 22.79 12.85
CA GLY A 186 -4.87 21.63 13.60
C GLY A 186 -3.97 22.04 14.76
N LEU A 187 -3.43 21.05 15.46
CA LEU A 187 -2.51 21.24 16.58
C LEU A 187 -1.31 22.14 16.24
N PHE A 188 -0.81 22.07 15.01
CA PHE A 188 0.35 22.84 14.54
C PHE A 188 -0.03 24.12 13.76
N GLY A 189 -1.30 24.52 13.80
CA GLY A 189 -1.83 25.66 13.05
C GLY A 189 -2.44 25.29 11.70
N PRO A 190 -2.57 26.27 10.77
CA PRO A 190 -3.13 26.02 9.44
C PRO A 190 -2.22 25.12 8.61
N THR A 191 -2.77 24.01 8.10
CA THR A 191 -2.04 23.09 7.23
C THR A 191 -2.11 23.56 5.78
N ALA A 192 -0.94 23.77 5.15
CA ALA A 192 -0.85 24.11 3.72
C ALA A 192 -1.08 22.89 2.81
N ALA A 193 -0.49 21.73 3.17
CA ALA A 193 -0.71 20.46 2.49
C ALA A 193 -0.38 19.29 3.42
N TYR A 194 -1.00 18.14 3.15
CA TYR A 194 -0.62 16.87 3.78
C TYR A 194 -0.61 15.74 2.75
N TYR A 195 0.25 14.75 2.97
CA TYR A 195 0.31 13.53 2.18
C TYR A 195 0.38 12.35 3.16
N CYS A 196 -0.51 11.37 2.97
CA CYS A 196 -0.59 10.20 3.83
C CYS A 196 -0.55 8.93 2.98
N THR A 197 0.16 7.94 3.50
CA THR A 197 0.25 6.60 2.91
C THR A 197 0.00 5.56 3.99
N VAL A 198 -0.65 4.46 3.63
CA VAL A 198 -0.79 3.29 4.49
C VAL A 198 0.15 2.24 3.93
N GLU A 199 1.12 1.80 4.72
CA GLU A 199 1.92 0.63 4.36
C GLU A 199 1.03 -0.62 4.43
N GLN A 200 1.02 -1.41 3.36
CA GLN A 200 0.35 -2.70 3.27
C GLN A 200 1.33 -3.83 3.55
#